data_AF-A0A970PQ98-F1
#
_entry.id   AF-A0A970PQ98-F1
#
_cell.length_a   1.000
_cell.length_b   1.000
_cell.length_c   1.000
_cell.angle_alpha   90.00
_cell.angle_beta   90.00
_cell.angle_gamma   90.00
#
_symmetry.space_group_name_H-M   'P 1'
#
loop_
_entity.id
_entity.type
_entity.pdbx_description
1 polymer ?
#
loop_
_entity_poly.entity_id
_entity_poly.type
_entity_poly.pdbx_seq_one_letter_code
_entity_poly.pdbx_strand_id
1 'polypeptide(L)'
;MTTIEQLARQAEEDCREVFRRFEAVEAATTGRVLDAFESRRVEARHFTPSNGYGYGDLGRDTLEALAADIFRTPAAILRPQISGGTHTLALCLFGLLLPGDELLSATGKPYDTLTEAIGFKGEPGSLQELGVSYRQVELSPEGGLDTR
;
A
#
# COMPACT_ATOMS: atom_id res chain seq x y z
N MET A 1 26.04 1.91 -38.71
CA MET A 1 25.28 1.16 -37.69
C MET A 1 25.08 2.09 -36.52
N THR A 2 23.84 2.30 -36.09
CA THR A 2 23.52 3.06 -34.87
C THR A 2 24.04 2.28 -33.66
N THR A 3 24.80 2.91 -32.78
CA THR A 3 25.35 2.23 -31.59
C THR A 3 24.31 2.20 -30.46
N ILE A 4 24.49 1.32 -29.48
CA ILE A 4 23.60 1.23 -28.32
C ILE A 4 23.56 2.56 -27.54
N GLU A 5 24.69 3.29 -27.49
CA GLU A 5 24.79 4.60 -26.82
C GLU A 5 24.02 5.70 -27.56
N GLN A 6 23.82 5.56 -28.87
CA GLN A 6 22.99 6.47 -29.65
C GLN A 6 21.50 6.19 -29.42
N LEU A 7 21.12 4.90 -29.37
CA LEU A 7 19.74 4.49 -29.07
C LEU A 7 19.34 4.87 -27.63
N ALA A 8 20.23 4.69 -26.65
CA ALA A 8 19.99 5.08 -25.26
C ALA A 8 19.76 6.59 -25.13
N ARG A 9 20.61 7.41 -25.76
CA ARG A 9 20.44 8.87 -25.77
C ARG A 9 19.14 9.32 -26.42
N GLN A 10 18.75 8.68 -27.52
CA GLN A 10 17.46 8.99 -28.16
C GLN A 10 16.28 8.60 -27.25
N ALA A 11 16.34 7.43 -26.61
CA ALA A 11 15.29 6.99 -25.70
C ALA A 11 15.16 7.93 -24.48
N GLU A 12 16.28 8.38 -23.90
CA GLU A 12 16.28 9.39 -22.83
C GLU A 12 15.64 10.71 -23.29
N GLU A 13 15.95 11.14 -24.52
CA GLU A 13 15.35 12.35 -25.13
C GLU A 13 13.83 12.21 -25.28
N ASP A 14 13.38 11.07 -25.81
CA ASP A 14 11.97 10.77 -26.03
C ASP A 14 11.19 10.72 -24.69
N CYS A 15 11.87 10.32 -23.59
CA CYS A 15 11.30 10.25 -22.25
C CYS A 15 11.40 11.54 -21.44
N ARG A 16 12.04 12.59 -21.96
CA ARG A 16 12.39 13.80 -21.20
C ARG A 16 11.20 14.45 -20.49
N GLU A 17 10.05 14.55 -21.15
CA GLU A 17 8.84 15.14 -20.56
C GLU A 17 8.26 14.28 -19.42
N VAL A 18 8.37 12.95 -19.52
CA VAL A 18 7.95 12.01 -18.46
C VAL A 18 8.85 12.16 -17.24
N PHE A 19 10.17 12.24 -17.44
CA PHE A 19 11.12 12.44 -16.34
C PHE A 19 10.94 13.79 -15.66
N ARG A 20 10.70 14.88 -16.41
CA ARG A 20 10.38 16.18 -15.81
C ARG A 20 9.14 16.10 -14.92
N ARG A 21 8.11 15.33 -15.32
CA ARG A 21 6.93 15.10 -14.48
C ARG A 21 7.27 14.30 -13.22
N PHE A 22 8.13 13.28 -13.32
CA PHE A 22 8.56 12.51 -12.16
C PHE A 22 9.34 13.38 -11.17
N GLU A 23 10.26 14.22 -11.64
CA GLU A 23 11.01 15.16 -10.78
C GLU A 23 10.08 16.11 -10.01
N ALA A 24 9.04 16.64 -10.67
CA ALA A 24 8.07 17.50 -10.00
C ALA A 24 7.26 16.75 -8.92
N VAL A 25 6.85 15.50 -9.19
CA VAL A 25 6.14 14.65 -8.22
C VAL A 25 7.04 14.25 -7.06
N GLU A 26 8.31 13.92 -7.35
CA GLU A 26 9.32 13.58 -6.36
C GLU A 26 9.57 14.78 -5.43
N ALA A 27 9.83 15.97 -5.97
CA ALA A 27 10.06 17.17 -5.17
C ALA A 27 8.87 17.47 -4.24
N ALA A 28 7.64 17.40 -4.76
CA ALA A 28 6.44 17.62 -3.96
C ALA A 28 6.24 16.53 -2.88
N THR A 29 6.52 15.27 -3.21
CA THR A 29 6.36 14.15 -2.27
C THR A 29 7.42 14.18 -1.19
N THR A 30 8.67 14.42 -1.54
CA THR A 30 9.79 14.57 -0.60
C THR A 30 9.56 15.75 0.34
N GLY A 31 9.10 16.89 -0.17
CA GLY A 31 8.69 18.03 0.67
C GLY A 31 7.64 17.63 1.71
N ARG A 32 6.55 16.97 1.28
CA ARG A 32 5.51 16.48 2.20
C ARG A 32 6.05 15.54 3.29
N VAL A 33 7.00 14.65 2.94
CA VAL A 33 7.62 13.75 3.92
C VAL A 33 8.45 14.57 4.91
N LEU A 34 9.28 15.50 4.45
CA LEU A 34 10.09 16.36 5.32
C LEU A 34 9.21 17.21 6.27
N ASP A 35 8.12 17.79 5.77
CA ASP A 35 7.17 18.55 6.59
C ASP A 35 6.52 17.68 7.68
N ALA A 36 6.20 16.41 7.37
CA ALA A 36 5.68 15.46 8.34
C ALA A 36 6.72 15.10 9.41
N PHE A 37 7.98 14.90 9.03
CA PHE A 37 9.09 14.68 9.97
C PHE A 37 9.30 15.89 10.90
N GLU A 38 9.28 17.11 10.35
CA GLU A 38 9.45 18.35 11.11
C GLU A 38 8.29 18.60 12.08
N SER A 39 7.04 18.50 11.60
CA SER A 39 5.84 18.73 12.42
C SER A 39 5.71 17.73 13.58
N ARG A 40 6.14 16.48 13.37
CA ARG A 40 6.20 15.45 14.42
C ARG A 40 7.44 15.53 15.31
N ARG A 41 8.36 16.47 15.04
CA ARG A 41 9.61 16.68 15.78
C ARG A 41 10.40 15.39 15.93
N VAL A 42 10.59 14.69 14.81
CA VAL A 42 11.38 13.45 14.80
C VAL A 42 12.82 13.78 15.19
N GLU A 43 13.38 12.94 16.04
CA GLU A 43 14.65 13.17 16.75
C GLU A 43 15.29 11.81 17.07
N ALA A 44 16.59 11.81 17.43
CA ALA A 44 17.36 10.60 17.75
C ALA A 44 16.64 9.63 18.71
N ARG A 45 15.92 10.15 19.71
CA ARG A 45 15.18 9.33 20.69
C ARG A 45 14.13 8.41 20.06
N HIS A 46 13.54 8.79 18.93
CA HIS A 46 12.54 8.00 18.21
C HIS A 46 13.13 6.75 17.54
N PHE A 47 14.45 6.64 17.43
CA PHE A 47 15.12 5.46 16.87
C PHE A 47 15.60 4.48 17.95
N THR A 48 15.22 4.72 19.22
CA THR A 48 15.58 3.83 20.32
C THR A 48 14.73 2.56 20.25
N PRO A 49 15.32 1.36 20.32
CA PRO A 49 14.55 0.12 20.29
C PRO A 49 13.71 -0.05 21.56
N SER A 50 12.54 -0.67 21.41
CA SER A 50 11.75 -1.19 22.53
C SER A 50 11.90 -2.70 22.65
N ASN A 51 11.78 -3.21 23.88
CA ASN A 51 11.91 -4.63 24.21
C ASN A 51 10.67 -5.13 24.97
N GLY A 52 10.52 -6.45 25.05
CA GLY A 52 9.40 -7.07 25.75
C GLY A 52 8.06 -6.74 25.10
N TYR A 53 7.08 -6.28 25.88
CA TYR A 53 5.74 -5.95 25.37
C TYR A 53 5.70 -4.72 24.46
N GLY A 54 6.71 -3.84 24.53
CA GLY A 54 6.75 -2.62 23.70
C GLY A 54 5.70 -1.56 24.07
N TYR A 55 5.29 -1.48 25.34
CA TYR A 55 4.43 -0.38 25.81
C TYR A 55 5.19 0.94 25.86
N GLY A 56 4.51 2.04 25.50
CA GLY A 56 5.11 3.38 25.53
C GLY A 56 6.23 3.58 24.51
N ASP A 57 6.22 2.84 23.41
CA ASP A 57 7.21 2.98 22.35
C ASP A 57 6.93 4.24 21.50
N LEU A 58 7.60 5.32 21.90
CA LEU A 58 7.49 6.62 21.24
C LEU A 58 7.93 6.56 19.76
N GLY A 59 8.97 5.81 19.42
CA GLY A 59 9.46 5.74 18.04
C GLY A 59 8.41 5.13 17.11
N ARG A 60 7.84 4.03 17.59
CA ARG A 60 6.80 3.24 16.93
C ARG A 60 5.50 4.03 16.77
N ASP A 61 5.09 4.76 17.80
CA ASP A 61 3.87 5.57 17.77
C ASP A 61 4.05 6.84 16.90
N THR A 62 5.21 7.49 16.95
CA THR A 62 5.53 8.64 16.08
C THR A 62 5.62 8.22 14.61
N LEU A 63 6.20 7.05 14.30
CA LEU A 63 6.26 6.53 12.92
C LEU A 63 4.88 6.33 12.30
N GLU A 64 3.93 5.81 13.07
CA GLU A 64 2.54 5.65 12.61
C GLU A 64 1.84 6.99 12.41
N ALA A 65 2.03 7.94 13.34
CA ALA A 65 1.50 9.28 13.19
C ALA A 65 2.05 9.98 11.94
N LEU A 66 3.34 9.80 11.65
CA LEU A 66 4.00 10.30 10.46
C LEU A 66 3.43 9.69 9.17
N ALA A 67 3.23 8.37 9.16
CA ALA A 67 2.59 7.70 8.04
C ALA A 67 1.16 8.22 7.82
N ALA A 68 0.39 8.40 8.90
CA ALA A 68 -0.95 8.95 8.83
C ALA A 68 -0.98 10.36 8.21
N ASP A 69 -0.03 11.23 8.57
CA ASP A 69 0.08 12.57 7.98
C ASP A 69 0.43 12.54 6.49
N ILE A 70 1.40 11.70 6.10
CA ILE A 70 1.84 11.56 4.71
C ILE A 70 0.71 11.06 3.82
N PHE A 71 0.01 10.01 4.27
CA PHE A 71 -1.11 9.42 3.55
C PHE A 71 -2.44 10.15 3.76
N ARG A 72 -2.47 11.17 4.62
CA ARG A 72 -3.65 11.98 4.96
C ARG A 72 -4.81 11.13 5.48
N THR A 73 -4.50 10.21 6.39
CA THR A 73 -5.47 9.36 7.07
C THR A 73 -5.56 9.72 8.56
N PRO A 74 -6.65 9.37 9.26
CA PRO A 74 -6.76 9.63 10.69
C PRO A 74 -5.76 8.81 11.54
N ALA A 75 -5.36 7.66 11.04
CA ALA A 75 -4.40 6.75 11.67
C ALA A 75 -3.72 5.89 10.61
N ALA A 76 -2.59 5.27 10.98
CA ALA A 76 -1.88 4.30 10.16
C ALA A 76 -1.32 3.19 11.07
N ILE A 77 -1.10 2.01 10.50
CA ILE A 77 -0.39 0.92 11.17
C ILE A 77 0.89 0.60 10.38
N LEU A 78 2.05 0.81 11.00
CA LEU A 78 3.36 0.59 10.38
C LEU A 78 4.26 -0.17 11.36
N ARG A 79 4.42 -1.47 11.12
CA ARG A 79 4.93 -2.42 12.11
C ARG A 79 5.77 -3.53 11.46
N PRO A 80 6.94 -3.90 12.01
CA PRO A 80 7.70 -5.06 11.53
C PRO A 80 6.97 -6.40 11.74
N GLN A 81 5.95 -6.45 12.60
CA GLN A 81 5.07 -7.60 12.78
C GLN A 81 4.24 -7.90 11.51
N ILE A 82 4.08 -6.91 10.62
CA ILE A 82 3.43 -7.09 9.32
C ILE A 82 4.51 -7.47 8.30
N SER A 83 4.60 -8.76 8.03
CA SER A 83 5.67 -9.39 7.25
C SER A 83 5.70 -9.07 5.75
N GLY A 84 4.66 -8.45 5.19
CA GLY A 84 4.65 -8.07 3.77
C GLY A 84 3.30 -7.55 3.29
N GLY A 85 3.23 -7.09 2.04
CA GLY A 85 2.04 -6.46 1.47
C GLY A 85 0.79 -7.35 1.46
N THR A 86 0.92 -8.63 1.11
CA THR A 86 -0.19 -9.59 1.16
C THR A 86 -0.71 -9.79 2.60
N HIS A 87 0.19 -9.82 3.59
CA HIS A 87 -0.20 -9.88 4.99
C HIS A 87 -0.91 -8.59 5.42
N THR A 88 -0.45 -7.40 5.00
CA THR A 88 -1.14 -6.13 5.25
C THR A 88 -2.58 -6.16 4.73
N LEU A 89 -2.78 -6.59 3.48
CA LEU A 89 -4.11 -6.65 2.87
C LEU A 89 -5.00 -7.67 3.59
N ALA A 90 -4.50 -8.87 3.86
CA ALA A 90 -5.24 -9.88 4.62
C ALA A 90 -5.63 -9.34 6.01
N LEU A 91 -4.69 -8.76 6.75
CA LEU A 91 -4.93 -8.15 8.07
C LEU A 91 -6.07 -7.13 8.01
N CYS A 92 -6.08 -6.25 7.01
CA CYS A 92 -7.17 -5.30 6.81
C CYS A 92 -8.51 -5.99 6.54
N LEU A 93 -8.55 -6.99 5.65
CA LEU A 93 -9.80 -7.67 5.30
C LEU A 93 -10.37 -8.44 6.50
N PHE A 94 -9.56 -9.26 7.17
CA PHE A 94 -9.99 -10.01 8.36
C PHE A 94 -10.32 -9.11 9.56
N GLY A 95 -9.68 -7.94 9.65
CA GLY A 95 -9.97 -6.97 10.71
C GLY A 95 -11.25 -6.15 10.49
N LEU A 96 -11.74 -6.05 9.25
CA LEU A 96 -12.89 -5.21 8.89
C LEU A 96 -14.16 -6.00 8.58
N LEU A 97 -14.05 -7.25 8.11
CA LEU A 97 -15.18 -8.06 7.66
C LEU A 97 -15.61 -9.06 8.75
N LEU A 98 -16.93 -9.25 8.89
CA LEU A 98 -17.56 -10.18 9.82
C LEU A 98 -18.36 -11.26 9.07
N PRO A 99 -18.70 -12.38 9.74
CA PRO A 99 -19.57 -13.40 9.14
C PRO A 99 -20.89 -12.81 8.64
N GLY A 100 -21.23 -13.06 7.38
CA GLY A 100 -22.40 -12.50 6.69
C GLY A 100 -22.12 -11.25 5.85
N ASP A 101 -20.94 -10.63 5.98
CA ASP A 101 -20.54 -9.52 5.11
C ASP A 101 -20.20 -10.00 3.69
N GLU A 102 -20.08 -9.04 2.76
CA GLU A 102 -19.66 -9.27 1.37
C GLU A 102 -18.45 -8.41 1.01
N LEU A 103 -17.39 -9.04 0.50
CA LEU A 103 -16.26 -8.36 -0.14
C LEU A 103 -16.55 -8.20 -1.63
N LEU A 104 -16.64 -6.94 -2.09
CA LEU A 104 -16.78 -6.59 -3.50
C LEU A 104 -15.45 -6.10 -4.09
N SER A 105 -14.88 -6.83 -5.04
CA SER A 105 -13.77 -6.33 -5.87
C SER A 105 -14.29 -5.56 -7.07
N ALA A 106 -14.10 -4.23 -7.08
CA ALA A 106 -14.57 -3.36 -8.16
C ALA A 106 -13.64 -3.34 -9.39
N THR A 107 -12.46 -3.95 -9.31
CA THR A 107 -11.41 -3.88 -10.32
C THR A 107 -11.07 -5.25 -10.91
N GLY A 108 -12.09 -6.10 -11.08
CA GLY A 108 -11.91 -7.49 -11.52
C GLY A 108 -11.32 -8.38 -10.44
N LYS A 109 -10.71 -9.50 -10.86
CA LYS A 109 -10.09 -10.45 -9.96
C LYS A 109 -8.85 -9.85 -9.25
N PRO A 110 -8.74 -9.93 -7.92
CA PRO A 110 -7.52 -9.58 -7.19
C PRO A 110 -6.32 -10.41 -7.66
N TYR A 111 -5.11 -9.87 -7.44
CA TYR A 111 -3.87 -10.58 -7.74
C TYR A 111 -3.75 -11.90 -6.93
N ASP A 112 -3.02 -12.87 -7.50
CA ASP A 112 -3.15 -14.28 -7.14
C ASP A 112 -2.98 -14.60 -5.65
N THR A 113 -2.02 -13.98 -4.95
CA THR A 113 -1.78 -14.33 -3.53
C THR A 113 -2.91 -13.93 -2.58
N LEU A 114 -3.80 -13.02 -2.99
CA LEU A 114 -4.95 -12.65 -2.16
C LEU A 114 -6.10 -13.66 -2.29
N THR A 115 -6.09 -14.50 -3.32
CA THR A 115 -7.16 -15.48 -3.58
C THR A 115 -7.27 -16.54 -2.48
N GLU A 116 -6.15 -16.92 -1.86
CA GLU A 116 -6.11 -17.87 -0.73
C GLU A 116 -6.69 -17.25 0.55
N ALA A 117 -6.37 -15.98 0.83
CA ALA A 117 -6.94 -15.26 1.97
C ALA A 117 -8.47 -15.09 1.84
N ILE A 118 -8.96 -14.90 0.60
CA ILE A 118 -10.40 -14.80 0.34
C ILE A 118 -11.07 -16.19 0.36
N GLY A 119 -10.40 -17.24 -0.11
CA GLY A 119 -10.88 -18.63 -0.02
C GLY A 119 -11.39 -19.22 -1.34
N PHE A 120 -10.82 -18.82 -2.49
CA PHE A 120 -11.34 -19.22 -3.81
C PHE A 120 -11.33 -20.74 -4.08
N LYS A 121 -10.49 -21.51 -3.37
CA LYS A 121 -10.42 -22.98 -3.49
C LYS A 121 -10.79 -23.68 -2.18
N GLY A 122 -11.42 -22.99 -1.24
CA GLY A 122 -11.77 -23.53 0.08
C GLY A 122 -10.58 -23.64 1.03
N GLU A 123 -9.66 -22.69 0.96
CA GLU A 123 -8.49 -22.62 1.84
C GLU A 123 -8.91 -22.46 3.32
N PRO A 124 -8.31 -23.22 4.25
CA PRO A 124 -8.58 -23.08 5.68
C PRO A 124 -8.17 -21.71 6.24
N GLY A 125 -8.98 -21.16 7.14
CA GLY A 125 -8.82 -19.84 7.73
C GLY A 125 -9.17 -18.67 6.79
N SER A 126 -9.75 -18.95 5.63
CA SER A 126 -10.13 -17.93 4.65
C SER A 126 -11.38 -17.14 5.04
N LEU A 127 -11.57 -15.98 4.42
CA LEU A 127 -12.78 -15.16 4.62
C LEU A 127 -14.05 -15.95 4.28
N GLN A 128 -14.05 -16.75 3.20
CA GLN A 128 -15.19 -17.61 2.86
C GLN A 128 -15.51 -18.64 3.94
N GLU A 129 -14.49 -19.27 4.56
CA GLU A 129 -14.73 -20.20 5.68
C GLU A 129 -15.33 -19.48 6.90
N LEU A 130 -14.95 -18.22 7.13
CA LEU A 130 -15.53 -17.37 8.17
C LEU A 130 -16.94 -16.84 7.82
N GLY A 131 -17.51 -17.22 6.67
CA GLY A 131 -18.86 -16.82 6.27
C GLY A 131 -18.92 -15.44 5.58
N VAL A 132 -17.80 -14.90 5.12
CA VAL A 132 -17.76 -13.69 4.28
C VAL A 132 -17.93 -14.10 2.82
N SER A 133 -18.92 -13.52 2.14
CA SER A 133 -19.15 -13.75 0.72
C SER A 133 -18.24 -12.87 -0.15
N TYR A 134 -17.99 -13.29 -1.38
CA TYR A 134 -17.16 -12.55 -2.34
C TYR A 134 -17.90 -12.34 -3.66
N ARG A 135 -17.82 -11.11 -4.18
CA ARG A 135 -18.25 -10.75 -5.54
C ARG A 135 -17.17 -9.92 -6.22
N GLN A 136 -17.12 -9.97 -7.54
CA GLN A 136 -16.33 -9.03 -8.34
C GLN A 136 -17.10 -8.48 -9.52
N VAL A 137 -16.67 -7.31 -9.97
CA VAL A 137 -17.10 -6.69 -11.23
C VAL A 137 -15.88 -6.67 -12.15
N GLU A 138 -16.02 -7.19 -13.37
CA GLU A 138 -14.95 -7.15 -14.36
C GLU A 138 -14.70 -5.72 -14.83
N LEU A 139 -13.46 -5.45 -15.25
CA LEU A 139 -13.17 -4.18 -15.92
C LEU A 139 -13.90 -4.11 -17.26
N SER A 140 -14.23 -2.90 -17.68
CA SER A 140 -14.73 -2.63 -19.03
C SER A 140 -13.73 -3.10 -20.11
N PRO A 141 -14.17 -3.34 -21.35
CA PRO A 141 -13.28 -3.66 -22.46
C PRO A 141 -12.17 -2.62 -22.69
N GLU A 142 -12.37 -1.38 -22.25
CA GLU A 142 -11.41 -0.29 -22.31
C GLU A 142 -10.41 -0.26 -21.13
N GLY A 143 -10.54 -1.18 -20.17
CA GLY A 143 -9.65 -1.31 -19.00
C GLY A 143 -10.01 -0.41 -17.81
N GLY A 144 -11.11 0.34 -17.89
CA GLY A 144 -11.63 1.16 -16.78
C GLY A 144 -12.67 0.42 -15.92
N LEU A 145 -13.10 1.05 -14.83
CA LEU A 145 -14.19 0.54 -13.99
C LEU A 145 -15.50 0.43 -14.76
N ASP A 146 -16.18 -0.72 -14.68
CA ASP A 146 -17.55 -0.84 -15.16
C ASP A 146 -18.52 -0.28 -14.12
N THR A 147 -19.31 0.71 -14.52
CA THR A 147 -20.22 1.47 -13.66
C THR A 147 -21.68 1.32 -14.08
N ARG A 148 -21.95 0.48 -15.09
CA ARG A 148 -23.29 0.27 -15.64
C ARG A 148 -24.06 -0.81 -14.90
#